data_AF-A0A3D4RKI6-F1
#
_entry.id   AF-A0A3D4RKI6-F1
#
_cell.length_a   1.000
_cell.length_b   1.000
_cell.length_c   1.000
_cell.angle_alpha   90.00
_cell.angle_beta   90.00
_cell.angle_gamma   90.00
#
_symmetry.space_group_name_H-M   'P 1'
#
loop_
_entity.id
_entity.type
_entity.pdbx_description
1 polymer ?
#
loop_
_entity_poly.entity_id
_entity_poly.type
_entity_poly.pdbx_seq_one_letter_code
_entity_poly.pdbx_strand_id
1 'polypeptide(L)'
;MALVFHERVSMIVWGCLLLATAGVFVLCDTSGVSHISTLGVVLVIVSTLMYAAYLVFINKGHITQMPPVKATFYALLAGAIGLGIALLVQGSLAFPQGVHWGCSIGSALFSTALSLTFTTIAIQCIGSTQTAIMGAMEPLTAVFIGVMVFGEQLTARSVVGIVMIVLAVTLAVAKK
;
A
#
# COMPACT_ATOMS: atom_id res chain seq x y z
N MET A 1 2.12 -5.10 -14.59
CA MET A 1 1.77 -4.43 -15.86
C MET A 1 2.78 -4.70 -16.98
N ALA A 2 4.08 -4.42 -16.82
CA ALA A 2 5.09 -4.65 -17.86
C ALA A 2 5.15 -6.08 -18.43
N LEU A 3 5.21 -7.11 -17.56
CA LEU A 3 5.35 -8.52 -17.99
C LEU A 3 4.05 -9.15 -18.50
N VAL A 4 2.89 -8.73 -17.97
CA VAL A 4 1.59 -9.33 -18.30
C VAL A 4 0.89 -8.59 -19.46
N PHE A 5 1.21 -7.30 -19.68
CA PHE A 5 0.52 -6.47 -20.67
C PHE A 5 1.42 -5.86 -21.74
N HIS A 6 2.71 -6.20 -21.77
CA HIS A 6 3.65 -5.67 -22.77
C HIS A 6 3.63 -4.13 -22.84
N GLU A 7 3.28 -3.45 -21.74
CA GLU A 7 3.37 -2.00 -21.65
C GLU A 7 4.85 -1.61 -21.71
N ARG A 8 5.18 -0.72 -22.64
CA ARG A 8 6.56 -0.22 -22.81
C ARG A 8 6.90 0.70 -21.65
N VAL A 9 7.38 0.12 -20.56
CA VAL A 9 7.94 0.86 -19.43
C VAL A 9 9.26 1.47 -19.90
N SER A 10 9.21 2.75 -20.27
CA SER A 10 10.40 3.42 -20.78
C SER A 10 11.44 3.62 -19.66
N MET A 11 12.72 3.58 -20.00
CA MET A 11 13.87 3.44 -19.10
C MET A 11 13.90 4.43 -17.92
N ILE A 12 13.34 5.64 -18.09
CA ILE A 12 13.21 6.63 -16.99
C ILE A 12 12.24 6.14 -15.88
N VAL A 13 11.17 5.39 -16.20
CA VAL A 13 10.23 4.85 -15.19
C VAL A 13 10.93 3.79 -14.33
N TRP A 14 11.81 2.98 -14.93
CA TRP A 14 12.67 2.06 -14.18
C TRP A 14 13.61 2.80 -13.22
N GLY A 15 14.22 3.90 -13.68
CA GLY A 15 15.03 4.77 -12.82
C GLY A 15 14.23 5.38 -11.66
N CYS A 16 13.00 5.84 -11.91
CA CYS A 16 12.11 6.37 -10.87
C CYS A 16 11.71 5.28 -9.87
N LEU A 17 11.44 4.07 -10.33
CA LEU A 17 11.09 2.94 -9.47
C LEU A 17 12.24 2.62 -8.49
N LEU A 18 13.48 2.55 -9.01
CA LEU A 18 14.68 2.32 -8.20
C LEU A 18 14.94 3.47 -7.21
N LEU A 19 14.70 4.72 -7.62
CA LEU A 19 14.86 5.87 -6.76
C LEU A 19 13.82 5.89 -5.63
N ALA A 20 12.57 5.55 -5.94
CA ALA A 20 11.51 5.43 -4.94
C ALA A 20 11.78 4.30 -3.94
N THR A 21 12.22 3.13 -4.40
CA THR A 21 12.58 2.02 -3.51
C THR A 21 13.78 2.36 -2.63
N ALA A 22 14.80 3.05 -3.16
CA ALA A 22 15.90 3.57 -2.36
C ALA A 22 15.43 4.59 -1.31
N GLY A 23 14.51 5.50 -1.68
CA GLY A 23 13.88 6.44 -0.77
C GLY A 23 13.17 5.77 0.41
N VAL A 24 12.36 4.74 0.13
CA VAL A 24 11.68 3.93 1.16
C VAL A 24 12.69 3.18 2.04
N PHE A 25 13.73 2.60 1.44
CA PHE A 25 14.79 1.93 2.19
C PHE A 25 15.52 2.89 3.15
N VAL A 26 15.74 4.13 2.71
CA VAL A 26 16.31 5.17 3.57
C VAL A 26 15.33 5.57 4.68
N LEU A 27 14.02 5.54 4.46
CA LEU A 27 13.03 5.78 5.52
C LEU A 27 12.93 4.64 6.54
N CYS A 28 13.19 3.40 6.15
CA CYS A 28 13.13 2.25 7.05
C CYS A 28 14.25 2.29 8.10
N ASP A 29 13.90 2.57 9.36
CA ASP A 29 14.86 2.39 10.43
C ASP A 29 15.17 0.91 10.67
N THR A 30 16.46 0.57 10.72
CA THR A 30 16.98 -0.80 10.88
C THR A 30 17.61 -0.99 12.26
N SER A 31 17.63 0.06 13.09
CA SER A 31 18.30 0.13 14.39
C SER A 31 17.84 -0.93 15.42
N GLY A 32 16.68 -1.57 15.21
CA GLY A 32 16.13 -2.63 16.08
C GLY A 32 15.99 -4.02 15.44
N VAL A 33 16.49 -4.25 14.22
CA VAL A 33 16.29 -5.52 13.51
C VAL A 33 17.37 -6.53 13.91
N SER A 34 17.06 -7.42 14.84
CA SER A 34 17.99 -8.44 15.36
C SER A 34 17.97 -9.77 14.59
N HIS A 35 16.87 -10.08 13.90
CA HIS A 35 16.74 -11.31 13.10
C HIS A 35 15.86 -11.09 11.87
N ILE A 36 16.39 -11.43 10.69
CA ILE A 36 15.62 -11.50 9.45
C ILE A 36 15.20 -12.97 9.26
N SER A 37 13.91 -13.25 9.38
CA SER A 37 13.37 -14.60 9.12
C SER A 37 13.18 -14.81 7.63
N THR A 38 13.83 -15.84 7.07
CA THR A 38 13.68 -16.24 5.66
C THR A 38 12.22 -16.50 5.30
N LEU A 39 11.44 -17.06 6.24
CA LEU A 39 10.01 -17.31 6.06
C LEU A 39 9.23 -16.00 5.91
N GLY A 40 9.56 -14.98 6.70
CA GLY A 40 8.94 -13.65 6.61
C GLY A 40 9.21 -12.98 5.25
N VAL A 41 10.43 -13.10 4.73
CA VAL A 41 10.79 -12.57 3.40
C VAL A 41 9.96 -13.24 2.30
N VAL A 42 9.84 -14.58 2.33
CA VAL A 42 9.04 -15.32 1.34
C VAL A 42 7.55 -14.93 1.44
N LEU A 43 7.00 -14.82 2.66
CA LEU A 43 5.61 -14.40 2.86
C LEU A 43 5.34 -12.99 2.32
N VAL A 44 6.25 -12.03 2.55
CA VAL A 44 6.12 -10.67 2.02
C VAL A 44 6.12 -10.68 0.49
N ILE A 45 7.04 -11.41 -0.15
CA ILE A 45 7.10 -11.51 -1.62
C ILE A 45 5.79 -12.08 -2.18
N VAL A 46 5.27 -13.16 -1.57
CA VAL A 46 4.01 -13.77 -1.99
C VAL A 46 2.84 -12.79 -1.79
N SER A 47 2.78 -12.08 -0.65
CA SER A 47 1.75 -11.09 -0.35
C SER A 47 1.76 -9.94 -1.36
N THR A 48 2.93 -9.36 -1.65
CA THR A 48 3.07 -8.29 -2.63
C THR A 48 2.71 -8.75 -4.04
N LEU A 49 3.04 -9.99 -4.41
CA LEU A 49 2.66 -10.56 -5.70
C LEU A 49 1.14 -10.75 -5.82
N MET A 50 0.49 -11.27 -4.78
CA MET A 50 -0.98 -11.40 -4.74
C MET A 50 -1.66 -10.03 -4.83
N TYR A 51 -1.14 -9.03 -4.12
CA TYR A 51 -1.67 -7.67 -4.20
C TYR A 51 -1.49 -7.04 -5.59
N ALA A 52 -0.33 -7.24 -6.23
CA ALA A 52 -0.10 -6.79 -7.60
C ALA A 52 -1.07 -7.48 -8.59
N ALA A 53 -1.33 -8.78 -8.40
CA ALA A 53 -2.32 -9.51 -9.20
C ALA A 53 -3.74 -8.97 -8.98
N TYR A 54 -4.12 -8.64 -7.74
CA TYR A 54 -5.40 -8.02 -7.41
C TYR A 54 -5.59 -6.67 -8.11
N LEU A 55 -4.59 -5.78 -8.09
CA LEU A 55 -4.64 -4.49 -8.78
C LEU A 55 -4.85 -4.66 -10.30
N VAL A 56 -4.16 -5.63 -10.90
CA VAL A 56 -4.30 -5.97 -12.32
C VAL A 56 -5.69 -6.51 -12.63
N PHE A 57 -6.21 -7.41 -11.79
CA PHE A 57 -7.52 -8.04 -11.98
C PHE A 57 -8.66 -7.02 -11.89
N ILE A 58 -8.58 -6.06 -10.96
CA ILE A 58 -9.52 -4.94 -10.89
C ILE A 58 -9.45 -4.06 -12.12
N ASN A 59 -8.24 -3.76 -12.60
CA ASN A 59 -8.06 -2.86 -13.73
C ASN A 59 -8.61 -3.41 -15.06
N LYS A 60 -8.60 -4.74 -15.26
CA LYS A 60 -8.90 -5.34 -16.57
C LYS A 60 -10.02 -6.39 -16.59
N GLY A 61 -10.56 -6.79 -15.45
CA GLY A 61 -11.67 -7.73 -15.38
C GLY A 61 -13.03 -7.10 -15.68
N HIS A 62 -14.07 -7.94 -15.88
CA HIS A 62 -15.50 -7.53 -15.91
C HIS A 62 -15.94 -6.70 -14.68
N ILE A 63 -15.10 -6.63 -13.64
CA ILE A 63 -15.26 -5.80 -12.45
C ILE A 63 -15.12 -4.29 -12.77
N THR A 64 -14.49 -3.90 -13.88
CA THR A 64 -14.51 -2.51 -14.36
C THR A 64 -15.93 -2.01 -14.68
N GLN A 65 -16.85 -2.90 -15.03
CA GLN A 65 -18.26 -2.56 -15.24
C GLN A 65 -19.11 -2.69 -13.96
N MET A 66 -18.55 -3.26 -12.89
CA MET A 66 -19.23 -3.30 -11.60
C MET A 66 -18.98 -1.99 -10.82
N PRO A 67 -20.00 -1.52 -10.07
CA PRO A 67 -19.81 -0.41 -9.15
C PRO A 67 -18.64 -0.70 -8.19
N PRO A 68 -17.72 0.24 -7.97
CA PRO A 68 -16.52 0.05 -7.15
C PRO A 68 -16.86 -0.40 -5.72
N VAL A 69 -18.02 0.03 -5.19
CA VAL A 69 -18.54 -0.41 -3.89
C VAL A 69 -18.78 -1.93 -3.83
N LYS A 70 -19.26 -2.55 -4.93
CA LYS A 70 -19.45 -4.01 -4.97
C LYS A 70 -18.11 -4.74 -5.01
N ALA A 71 -17.14 -4.22 -5.77
CA ALA A 71 -15.80 -4.78 -5.82
C ALA A 71 -15.12 -4.73 -4.44
N THR A 72 -15.20 -3.60 -3.74
CA THR A 72 -14.70 -3.46 -2.37
C THR A 72 -15.43 -4.40 -1.41
N PHE A 73 -16.76 -4.56 -1.54
CA PHE A 73 -17.53 -5.49 -0.71
C PHE A 73 -17.01 -6.94 -0.84
N TYR A 74 -16.80 -7.43 -2.05
CA TYR A 74 -16.25 -8.78 -2.25
C TYR A 74 -14.81 -8.89 -1.73
N ALA A 75 -13.99 -7.85 -1.89
CA ALA A 75 -12.63 -7.83 -1.36
C ALA A 75 -12.62 -7.89 0.18
N LEU A 76 -13.47 -7.09 0.83
CA LEU A 76 -13.64 -7.09 2.28
C LEU A 76 -14.22 -8.41 2.79
N LEU A 77 -15.17 -9.00 2.07
CA LEU A 77 -15.75 -10.31 2.42
C LEU A 77 -14.68 -11.41 2.37
N ALA A 78 -13.88 -11.47 1.30
CA ALA A 78 -12.79 -12.42 1.18
C ALA A 78 -11.73 -12.20 2.29
N GLY A 79 -11.40 -10.94 2.59
CA GLY A 79 -10.52 -10.59 3.70
C GLY A 79 -11.08 -11.03 5.06
N ALA A 80 -12.37 -10.83 5.31
CA ALA A 80 -13.04 -11.26 6.54
C ALA A 80 -13.02 -12.79 6.70
N ILE A 81 -13.24 -13.55 5.61
CA ILE A 81 -13.14 -15.01 5.62
C ILE A 81 -11.69 -15.43 5.92
N GLY A 82 -10.71 -14.83 5.25
CA GLY A 82 -9.29 -15.13 5.48
C GLY A 82 -8.85 -14.86 6.92
N LEU A 83 -9.23 -13.71 7.48
CA LEU A 83 -8.98 -13.37 8.87
C LEU A 83 -9.73 -14.30 9.83
N GLY A 84 -10.96 -14.70 9.51
CA GLY A 84 -11.73 -15.68 10.29
C GLY A 84 -11.04 -17.04 10.36
N ILE A 85 -10.48 -17.53 9.25
CA ILE A 85 -9.70 -18.77 9.22
C ILE A 85 -8.42 -18.62 10.05
N ALA A 86 -7.70 -17.51 9.90
CA ALA A 86 -6.50 -17.24 10.71
C ALA A 86 -6.81 -17.23 12.21
N LEU A 87 -7.96 -16.68 12.59
CA LEU A 87 -8.49 -16.69 13.95
C LEU A 87 -8.74 -18.09 14.49
N LEU A 88 -9.31 -18.98 13.68
CA LEU A 88 -9.54 -20.37 14.06
C LEU A 88 -8.23 -21.14 14.26
N VAL A 89 -7.20 -20.83 13.47
CA VAL A 89 -5.87 -21.45 13.58
C VAL A 89 -5.11 -20.93 14.81
N GLN A 90 -5.21 -19.63 15.11
CA GLN A 90 -4.45 -19.00 16.19
C GLN A 90 -5.13 -19.12 17.56
N GLY A 91 -6.46 -19.28 17.60
CA GLY A 91 -7.23 -19.64 18.79
C GLY A 91 -7.39 -18.56 19.86
N SER A 92 -6.71 -17.42 19.75
CA SER A 92 -6.79 -16.31 20.70
C SER A 92 -7.31 -15.04 20.05
N LEU A 93 -8.45 -14.52 20.52
CA LEU A 93 -8.95 -13.20 20.13
C LEU A 93 -8.85 -12.25 21.33
N ALA A 94 -8.01 -11.23 21.23
CA ALA A 94 -8.00 -10.14 22.19
C ALA A 94 -9.14 -9.17 21.84
N PHE A 95 -10.17 -9.11 22.69
CA PHE A 95 -11.24 -8.14 22.52
C PHE A 95 -10.77 -6.74 22.95
N PRO A 96 -10.93 -5.72 22.10
CA PRO A 96 -10.67 -4.34 22.52
C PRO A 96 -11.61 -3.96 23.66
N GLN A 97 -11.12 -3.15 24.61
CA GLN A 97 -11.89 -2.67 25.77
C GLN A 97 -12.03 -1.15 25.73
N GLY A 98 -13.19 -0.63 26.11
CA GLY A 98 -13.45 0.82 26.23
C GLY A 98 -13.17 1.60 24.95
N VAL A 99 -12.29 2.61 25.03
CA VAL A 99 -11.95 3.54 23.93
C VAL A 99 -11.35 2.84 22.71
N HIS A 100 -10.73 1.67 22.90
CA HIS A 100 -10.12 0.88 21.82
C HIS A 100 -11.15 0.38 20.80
N TRP A 101 -12.43 0.22 21.19
CA TRP A 101 -13.50 -0.07 20.23
C TRP A 101 -13.70 1.06 19.22
N GLY A 102 -13.67 2.31 19.69
CA GLY A 102 -13.78 3.49 18.83
C GLY A 102 -12.63 3.56 17.82
N CYS A 103 -11.40 3.32 18.28
CA CYS A 103 -10.23 3.26 17.41
C CYS A 103 -10.32 2.10 16.39
N SER A 104 -10.79 0.94 16.82
CA SER A 104 -10.91 -0.24 15.95
C SER A 104 -11.97 -0.04 14.85
N ILE A 105 -13.14 0.51 15.21
CA ILE A 105 -14.21 0.84 14.26
C ILE A 105 -13.76 1.96 13.33
N GLY A 106 -13.12 3.00 13.87
CA GLY A 106 -12.57 4.11 13.10
C GLY A 106 -11.54 3.64 12.07
N SER A 107 -10.60 2.78 12.49
CA SER A 107 -9.62 2.19 11.57
C SER A 107 -10.28 1.33 10.49
N ALA A 108 -11.27 0.52 10.84
CA ALA A 108 -11.96 -0.33 9.88
C ALA A 108 -12.73 0.48 8.81
N LEU A 109 -13.40 1.55 9.22
CA LEU A 109 -14.19 2.38 8.31
C LEU A 109 -13.31 3.32 7.48
N PHE A 110 -12.49 4.14 8.13
CA PHE A 110 -11.71 5.18 7.46
C PHE A 110 -10.46 4.61 6.78
N SER A 111 -9.65 3.83 7.51
CA SER A 111 -8.38 3.33 6.99
C SER A 111 -8.57 2.19 5.99
N THR A 112 -9.60 1.36 6.17
CA THR A 112 -9.79 0.17 5.33
C THR A 112 -10.90 0.34 4.30
N ALA A 113 -12.16 0.48 4.73
CA ALA A 113 -13.30 0.48 3.81
C ALA A 113 -13.28 1.68 2.85
N LEU A 114 -13.02 2.89 3.37
CA LEU A 114 -12.96 4.11 2.57
C LEU A 114 -11.72 4.11 1.66
N SER A 115 -10.55 3.74 2.19
CA SER A 115 -9.30 3.65 1.43
C SER A 115 -9.39 2.67 0.25
N LEU A 116 -9.92 1.45 0.47
CA LEU A 116 -10.08 0.46 -0.59
C LEU A 116 -11.08 0.92 -1.66
N THR A 117 -12.15 1.60 -1.24
CA THR A 117 -13.15 2.14 -2.17
C THR A 117 -12.53 3.22 -3.04
N PHE A 118 -11.81 4.18 -2.46
CA PHE A 118 -11.11 5.21 -3.22
C PHE A 118 -10.00 4.65 -4.10
N THR A 119 -9.28 3.63 -3.63
CA THR A 119 -8.27 2.93 -4.44
C THR A 119 -8.92 2.27 -5.66
N THR A 120 -10.06 1.60 -5.48
CA THR A 120 -10.81 0.98 -6.58
C THR A 120 -11.33 2.02 -7.57
N ILE A 121 -11.88 3.14 -7.07
CA ILE A 121 -12.31 4.28 -7.90
C ILE A 121 -11.13 4.86 -8.68
N ALA A 122 -9.98 5.08 -8.04
CA ALA A 122 -8.78 5.60 -8.69
C ALA A 122 -8.32 4.65 -9.80
N ILE A 123 -8.27 3.34 -9.55
CA ILE A 123 -7.90 2.35 -10.57
C ILE A 123 -8.86 2.41 -11.77
N GLN A 124 -10.16 2.59 -11.54
CA GLN A 124 -11.16 2.70 -12.61
C GLN A 124 -11.05 4.03 -13.38
N CYS A 125 -10.70 5.15 -12.71
CA CYS A 125 -10.62 6.47 -13.33
C CYS A 125 -9.28 6.75 -14.04
N ILE A 126 -8.15 6.43 -13.42
CA ILE A 126 -6.80 6.81 -13.90
C ILE A 126 -5.93 5.61 -14.31
N GLY A 127 -6.43 4.38 -14.09
CA GLY A 127 -5.71 3.16 -14.38
C GLY A 127 -4.73 2.76 -13.27
N SER A 128 -4.44 1.45 -13.15
CA SER A 128 -3.64 0.90 -12.05
C SER A 128 -2.20 1.40 -12.00
N THR A 129 -1.60 1.73 -13.15
CA THR A 129 -0.20 2.18 -13.21
C THR A 129 -0.06 3.58 -12.59
N GLN A 130 -0.97 4.50 -12.91
CA GLN A 130 -0.98 5.85 -12.33
C GLN A 130 -1.37 5.81 -10.86
N THR A 131 -2.36 4.99 -10.48
CA THR A 131 -2.71 4.79 -9.07
C THR A 131 -1.53 4.25 -8.26
N ALA A 132 -0.77 3.28 -8.79
CA ALA A 132 0.41 2.75 -8.11
C ALA A 132 1.53 3.79 -7.95
N ILE A 133 1.75 4.65 -8.96
CA ILE A 133 2.73 5.74 -8.87
C ILE A 133 2.29 6.77 -7.82
N MET A 134 1.01 7.15 -7.80
CA MET A 134 0.47 8.05 -6.76
C MET A 134 0.52 7.40 -5.37
N GLY A 135 0.34 6.09 -5.27
CA GLY A 135 0.50 5.34 -4.02
C GLY A 135 1.92 5.43 -3.43
N ALA A 136 2.95 5.66 -4.25
CA ALA A 136 4.30 5.92 -3.75
C ALA A 136 4.41 7.22 -2.92
N MET A 137 3.39 8.09 -2.93
CA MET A 137 3.32 9.27 -2.05
C MET A 137 2.84 8.93 -0.63
N GLU A 138 2.36 7.71 -0.37
CA GLU A 138 1.86 7.30 0.95
C GLU A 138 2.90 7.44 2.09
N PRO A 139 4.21 7.13 1.90
CA PRO A 139 5.22 7.36 2.93
C PRO A 139 5.40 8.84 3.28
N LEU A 140 5.18 9.75 2.31
CA LEU A 140 5.28 11.20 2.53
C LEU A 140 4.20 11.67 3.51
N THR A 141 2.95 11.27 3.26
CA THR A 141 1.81 11.65 4.12
C THR A 141 1.93 11.00 5.49
N ALA A 142 2.42 9.75 5.56
CA ALA A 142 2.70 9.07 6.82
C ALA A 142 3.70 9.84 7.68
N VAL A 143 4.84 10.27 7.12
CA VAL A 143 5.84 11.05 7.89
C VAL A 143 5.29 12.43 8.27
N PHE A 144 4.57 13.11 7.38
CA PHE A 144 3.99 14.41 7.67
C PHE A 144 3.01 14.36 8.87
N ILE A 145 2.13 13.36 8.87
CA ILE A 145 1.21 13.12 10.00
C ILE A 145 1.98 12.64 11.23
N GLY A 146 2.99 11.79 11.07
CA GLY A 146 3.92 11.34 12.13
C GLY A 146 4.51 12.50 12.93
N VAL A 147 5.01 13.51 12.21
CA VAL A 147 5.62 14.69 12.82
C VAL A 147 4.57 15.61 13.46
N MET A 148 3.46 15.87 12.77
CA MET A 148 2.44 16.81 13.28
C MET A 148 1.63 16.27 14.46
N VAL A 149 1.24 14.99 14.40
CA VAL A 149 0.30 14.39 15.35
C VAL A 149 1.04 13.63 16.44
N PHE A 150 2.09 12.87 16.09
CA PHE A 150 2.83 12.03 17.03
C PHE A 150 4.12 12.70 17.55
N GLY A 151 4.48 13.88 17.02
CA GLY A 151 5.67 14.62 17.44
C GLY A 151 6.98 13.91 17.09
N GLU A 152 6.98 13.05 16.08
CA GLU A 152 8.19 12.35 15.64
C GLU A 152 9.26 13.36 15.21
N GLN A 153 10.51 13.11 15.64
CA GLN A 153 11.62 13.97 15.24
C GLN A 153 11.99 13.70 13.77
N LEU A 154 11.93 14.75 12.97
CA LEU A 154 12.44 14.72 11.60
C LEU A 154 13.96 14.54 11.61
N THR A 155 14.40 13.31 11.39
CA THR A 155 15.81 13.03 11.19
C THR A 155 16.25 13.47 9.79
N ALA A 156 17.53 13.82 9.64
CA ALA A 156 18.11 14.10 8.32
C ALA A 156 17.91 12.93 7.33
N ARG A 157 17.88 11.70 7.84
CA ARG A 157 17.59 10.48 7.08
C ARG A 157 16.18 10.50 6.49
N SER A 158 15.16 10.83 7.29
CA SER A 158 13.76 10.94 6.85
C SER A 158 13.59 12.01 5.77
N VAL A 159 14.27 13.16 5.90
CA VAL A 159 14.23 14.25 4.91
C VAL A 159 14.81 13.79 3.57
N VAL A 160 15.97 13.11 3.58
CA VAL A 160 16.58 12.58 2.35
C VAL A 160 15.68 11.54 1.68
N GLY A 161 15.07 10.63 2.46
CA GLY A 161 14.11 9.65 1.96
C GLY A 161 12.90 10.31 1.28
N ILE A 162 12.31 11.32 1.93
CA ILE A 162 11.20 12.11 1.38
C ILE A 162 11.57 12.77 0.06
N VAL A 163 12.71 13.47 0.01
CA VAL A 163 13.17 14.17 -1.21
C VAL A 163 13.36 13.19 -2.37
N MET A 164 13.95 12.02 -2.13
CA MET A 164 14.11 10.98 -3.15
C MET A 164 12.77 10.49 -3.70
N ILE A 165 11.78 10.25 -2.85
CA ILE A 165 10.45 9.80 -3.27
C ILE A 165 9.73 10.90 -4.08
N VAL A 166 9.78 12.15 -3.62
CA VAL A 166 9.15 13.28 -4.32
C VAL A 166 9.79 13.46 -5.70
N LEU A 167 11.11 13.38 -5.81
CA LEU A 167 11.82 13.43 -7.09
C LEU A 167 11.42 12.26 -8.00
N ALA A 168 11.35 11.04 -7.46
CA ALA A 168 10.94 9.87 -8.23
C ALA A 168 9.51 10.01 -8.79
N VAL A 169 8.55 10.46 -7.97
CA VAL A 169 7.15 10.62 -8.39
C VAL A 169 7.00 11.77 -9.38
N THR A 170 7.65 12.92 -9.13
CA THR A 170 7.60 14.06 -10.05
C THR A 170 8.19 13.72 -11.42
N LEU A 171 9.32 13.01 -11.48
CA LEU A 171 9.89 12.52 -12.74
C LEU A 171 9.00 11.49 -13.43
N ALA A 172 8.38 10.59 -12.67
CA ALA A 172 7.46 9.59 -13.22
C ALA A 172 6.20 10.22 -13.84
N VAL A 173 5.69 11.30 -13.23
CA VAL A 173 4.51 12.04 -13.71
C VAL A 173 4.85 12.99 -14.85
N ALA A 174 5.98 13.71 -14.79
CA ALA A 174 6.42 14.68 -15.80
C ALA A 174 6.76 14.04 -17.16
N LYS A 175 6.92 12.73 -17.19
CA LYS A 175 7.26 11.95 -18.39
C LYS A 175 6.04 11.33 -19.08
N LYS A 176 4.84 11.69 -18.62
CA LYS A 176 3.57 11.41 -19.30
C LYS A 176 3.39 12.36 -20.47
#